data_AF-A0A2D8HDH9-F1
#
_entry.id   AF-A0A2D8HDH9-F1
#
_cell.length_a   1.000
_cell.length_b   1.000
_cell.length_c   1.000
_cell.angle_alpha   90.00
_cell.angle_beta   90.00
_cell.angle_gamma   90.00
#
_symmetry.space_group_name_H-M   'P 1'
#
loop_
_entity.id
_entity.type
_entity.pdbx_description
1 polymer ?
#
loop_
_entity_poly.entity_id
_entity_poly.type
_entity_poly.pdbx_seq_one_letter_code
_entity_poly.pdbx_strand_id
1 'polypeptide(L)'
;MKKLTAILYLSLALMAGPTSASAADDRIIEGALVDIQKYEQQFAGTAPVNKAAINRTLKLLTLTRQRLDSAADHSQPAWQAADTRYNALVAHLNNLANPAGATTTASPPQKTAPPAPATPSSMPPAETTATGTTTGSAPAQQMISHQRVQVNKLDRDIKSATATVDKDGPKPFQDPQYVQKIDNALTRFRDTYAKFTEFKGDPDVDKAASSLATFENMIAFGKDLAAKELASLGDVQARLNETEGQMRQVGAPQAPMQPFEKGQLEAWLRSLAANRKAAIAIYQPLPEIRERAYLPNNPGTVEQGAPYDMQDVDRIERYLRDTVSQIDASLKEFTEQLSNAVRTETDSLSFYESFDPADPETQAQQFLGAGRADDIRQQLAKKHLLVSEAAEYSRLLKHDTLDERLALLSRIENVSKGYEESRLKALELVRMPKAVTTDTKLQDTAMKTLQSYDYVGEIKRLVINTEKTHRKMETSEAEFDKIDVGAGGKVTLSGTQTTYYYEWDEFQVATAEPIEDTHYIFYTTLKYYTSGAAKTPLNRWIISNRIQGSEIPLANIELD
;
A
#
# COMPACT_ATOMS: atom_id res chain seq x y z
N MET A 1 45.06 -36.69 -11.17
CA MET A 1 43.73 -36.07 -11.35
C MET A 1 43.16 -35.74 -9.97
N LYS A 2 42.99 -34.45 -9.63
CA LYS A 2 42.21 -33.98 -8.48
C LYS A 2 41.37 -32.79 -8.95
N LYS A 3 40.14 -32.65 -8.44
CA LYS A 3 39.23 -31.56 -8.85
C LYS A 3 39.71 -30.25 -8.22
N LEU A 4 39.87 -29.21 -9.02
CA LEU A 4 40.13 -27.84 -8.56
C LEU A 4 38.79 -27.12 -8.44
N THR A 5 38.39 -26.80 -7.22
CA THR A 5 37.16 -26.04 -6.94
C THR A 5 37.43 -24.56 -7.20
N ALA A 6 36.95 -24.04 -8.33
CA ALA A 6 37.11 -22.62 -8.66
C ALA A 6 36.11 -21.77 -7.86
N ILE A 7 36.62 -20.76 -7.14
CA ILE A 7 35.80 -19.72 -6.52
C ILE A 7 35.35 -18.78 -7.63
N LEU A 8 34.05 -18.80 -7.96
CA LEU A 8 33.47 -17.93 -8.97
C LEU A 8 32.93 -16.65 -8.31
N TYR A 9 33.41 -15.48 -8.73
CA TYR A 9 32.92 -14.20 -8.23
C TYR A 9 31.48 -13.93 -8.72
N LEU A 10 30.64 -13.44 -7.81
CA LEU A 10 29.21 -13.21 -8.02
C LEU A 10 28.94 -11.88 -8.73
N SER A 11 28.96 -11.87 -10.07
CA SER A 11 28.51 -10.72 -10.88
C SER A 11 27.01 -10.81 -11.18
N LEU A 12 26.16 -10.54 -10.19
CA LEU A 12 24.70 -10.56 -10.35
C LEU A 12 24.18 -9.31 -11.09
N ALA A 13 24.22 -9.36 -12.42
CA ALA A 13 23.65 -8.31 -13.26
C ALA A 13 22.11 -8.23 -13.13
N LEU A 14 21.55 -7.02 -13.09
CA LEU A 14 20.10 -6.82 -13.06
C LEU A 14 19.44 -7.31 -14.35
N MET A 15 18.65 -8.38 -14.26
CA MET A 15 17.69 -8.78 -15.28
C MET A 15 16.27 -8.46 -14.80
N ALA A 16 15.92 -7.18 -14.83
CA ALA A 16 14.56 -6.72 -14.56
C ALA A 16 13.65 -7.05 -15.77
N GLY A 17 13.08 -8.25 -15.79
CA GLY A 17 12.12 -8.67 -16.80
C GLY A 17 10.78 -7.93 -16.68
N PRO A 18 10.22 -7.36 -17.76
CA PRO A 18 8.95 -6.64 -17.71
C PRO A 18 7.75 -7.61 -17.75
N THR A 19 7.23 -7.98 -16.59
CA THR A 19 6.06 -8.90 -16.47
C THR A 19 4.86 -8.33 -15.72
N SER A 20 4.95 -7.08 -15.23
CA SER A 20 3.88 -6.46 -14.41
C SER A 20 2.73 -5.83 -15.21
N ALA A 21 2.93 -5.54 -16.51
CA ALA A 21 1.97 -4.77 -17.31
C ALA A 21 0.79 -5.61 -17.83
N SER A 22 1.05 -6.77 -18.45
CA SER A 22 -0.01 -7.58 -19.07
C SER A 22 -1.07 -8.02 -18.07
N ALA A 23 -0.65 -8.48 -16.89
CA ALA A 23 -1.55 -8.93 -15.83
C ALA A 23 -2.42 -7.81 -15.20
N ALA A 24 -2.12 -6.54 -15.48
CA ALA A 24 -2.99 -5.41 -15.18
C ALA A 24 -3.99 -5.16 -16.32
N ASP A 25 -3.52 -5.10 -17.55
CA ASP A 25 -4.35 -4.94 -18.75
C ASP A 25 -5.38 -6.09 -18.90
N ASP A 26 -4.98 -7.34 -18.65
CA ASP A 26 -5.84 -8.53 -18.65
C ASP A 26 -7.09 -8.31 -17.75
N ARG A 27 -6.88 -7.81 -16.53
CA ARG A 27 -7.96 -7.54 -15.55
C ARG A 27 -8.84 -6.36 -15.94
N ILE A 28 -8.23 -5.33 -16.56
CA ILE A 28 -8.94 -4.15 -17.08
C ILE A 28 -9.87 -4.56 -18.23
N ILE A 29 -9.38 -5.39 -19.15
CA ILE A 29 -10.11 -5.90 -20.31
C ILE A 29 -11.18 -6.91 -19.88
N GLU A 30 -10.86 -7.86 -18.99
CA GLU A 30 -11.84 -8.80 -18.41
C GLU A 30 -12.98 -8.04 -17.71
N GLY A 31 -12.64 -7.07 -16.86
CA GLY A 31 -13.62 -6.21 -16.19
C GLY A 31 -14.47 -5.38 -17.15
N ALA A 32 -13.97 -5.01 -18.33
CA ALA A 32 -14.77 -4.36 -19.37
C ALA A 32 -15.70 -5.37 -20.09
N LEU A 33 -15.20 -6.56 -20.43
CA LEU A 33 -15.95 -7.62 -21.09
C LEU A 33 -17.14 -8.13 -20.25
N VAL A 34 -17.01 -8.21 -18.92
CA VAL A 34 -18.10 -8.57 -18.01
C VAL A 34 -19.24 -7.55 -18.06
N ASP A 35 -18.93 -6.25 -18.02
CA ASP A 35 -19.95 -5.18 -18.14
C ASP A 35 -20.62 -5.21 -19.53
N ILE A 36 -19.82 -5.35 -20.61
CA ILE A 36 -20.34 -5.46 -21.98
C ILE A 36 -21.31 -6.64 -22.11
N GLN A 37 -20.91 -7.85 -21.69
CA GLN A 37 -21.73 -9.05 -21.77
C GLN A 37 -23.03 -8.93 -20.98
N LYS A 38 -22.97 -8.35 -19.78
CA LYS A 38 -24.14 -8.09 -18.92
C LYS A 38 -25.15 -7.17 -19.62
N TYR A 39 -24.69 -6.12 -20.30
CA TYR A 39 -25.57 -5.22 -21.04
C TYR A 39 -26.04 -5.80 -22.38
N GLU A 40 -25.23 -6.56 -23.10
CA GLU A 40 -25.69 -7.35 -24.26
C GLU A 40 -26.87 -8.27 -23.86
N GLN A 41 -26.72 -9.03 -22.77
CA GLN A 41 -27.78 -9.92 -22.25
C GLN A 41 -29.03 -9.13 -21.82
N GLN A 42 -28.87 -7.99 -21.13
CA GLN A 42 -29.99 -7.16 -20.68
C GLN A 42 -30.85 -6.62 -21.84
N PHE A 43 -30.26 -6.39 -23.02
CA PHE A 43 -30.93 -5.81 -24.20
C PHE A 43 -31.09 -6.79 -25.36
N ALA A 44 -30.89 -8.10 -25.15
CA ALA A 44 -31.04 -9.15 -26.18
C ALA A 44 -32.51 -9.49 -26.53
N GLY A 45 -33.49 -8.98 -25.77
CA GLY A 45 -34.91 -9.27 -25.96
C GLY A 45 -35.64 -8.25 -26.85
N THR A 46 -36.61 -8.72 -27.64
CA THR A 46 -37.45 -7.91 -28.54
C THR A 46 -38.57 -7.12 -27.84
N ALA A 47 -38.57 -7.06 -26.51
CA ALA A 47 -39.55 -6.29 -25.74
C ALA A 47 -39.25 -4.77 -25.82
N PRO A 48 -40.27 -3.89 -25.75
CA PRO A 48 -40.06 -2.44 -25.81
C PRO A 48 -39.35 -1.93 -24.53
N VAL A 49 -38.02 -1.77 -24.60
CA VAL A 49 -37.22 -1.31 -23.47
C VAL A 49 -37.40 0.20 -23.26
N ASN A 50 -37.60 0.63 -22.01
CA ASN A 50 -37.80 2.02 -21.64
C ASN A 50 -36.57 2.89 -22.01
N LYS A 51 -36.78 4.01 -22.72
CA LYS A 51 -35.73 4.97 -23.10
C LYS A 51 -34.91 5.49 -21.91
N ALA A 52 -35.50 5.59 -20.71
CA ALA A 52 -34.77 5.92 -19.49
C ALA A 52 -33.76 4.83 -19.08
N ALA A 53 -34.07 3.55 -19.29
CA ALA A 53 -33.14 2.45 -19.05
C ALA A 53 -32.01 2.43 -20.10
N ILE A 54 -32.35 2.63 -21.38
CA ILE A 54 -31.37 2.75 -22.47
C ILE A 54 -30.38 3.88 -22.19
N ASN A 55 -30.88 5.08 -21.88
CA ASN A 55 -30.04 6.24 -21.55
C ASN A 55 -29.18 6.01 -20.29
N ARG A 56 -29.69 5.30 -19.27
CA ARG A 56 -28.92 4.92 -18.08
C ARG A 56 -27.79 3.95 -18.42
N THR A 57 -28.04 2.94 -19.25
CA THR A 57 -27.01 2.00 -19.70
C THR A 57 -25.96 2.68 -20.58
N LEU A 58 -26.35 3.56 -21.50
CA LEU A 58 -25.41 4.37 -22.28
C LEU A 58 -24.50 5.23 -21.38
N LYS A 59 -25.03 5.82 -20.29
CA LYS A 59 -24.21 6.56 -19.30
C LYS A 59 -23.31 5.65 -18.43
N LEU A 60 -23.65 4.39 -18.23
CA LEU A 60 -22.79 3.44 -17.53
C LEU A 60 -21.69 2.89 -18.45
N LEU A 61 -22.00 2.69 -19.73
CA LEU A 61 -21.04 2.27 -20.75
C LEU A 61 -19.88 3.26 -20.94
N THR A 62 -20.05 4.56 -20.67
CA THR A 62 -18.90 5.49 -20.68
C THR A 62 -17.84 5.15 -19.62
N LEU A 63 -18.23 4.55 -18.49
CA LEU A 63 -17.28 4.06 -17.48
C LEU A 63 -16.59 2.78 -17.95
N THR A 64 -17.32 1.88 -18.61
CA THR A 64 -16.77 0.69 -19.27
C THR A 64 -15.78 1.06 -20.37
N ARG A 65 -16.04 2.15 -21.11
CA ARG A 65 -15.12 2.73 -22.09
C ARG A 65 -13.87 3.30 -21.45
N GLN A 66 -14.01 4.14 -20.42
CA GLN A 66 -12.87 4.69 -19.67
C GLN A 66 -11.98 3.59 -19.07
N ARG A 67 -12.57 2.49 -18.60
CA ARG A 67 -11.81 1.29 -18.19
C ARG A 67 -11.04 0.71 -19.37
N LEU A 68 -11.71 0.41 -20.49
CA LEU A 68 -11.07 -0.18 -21.66
C LEU A 68 -9.94 0.70 -22.24
N ASP A 69 -10.15 2.01 -22.31
CA ASP A 69 -9.14 2.99 -22.76
C ASP A 69 -7.94 3.11 -21.80
N SER A 70 -8.10 2.73 -20.52
CA SER A 70 -7.02 2.77 -19.52
C SER A 70 -6.06 1.57 -19.55
N ALA A 71 -6.32 0.57 -20.39
CA ALA A 71 -5.33 -0.47 -20.69
C ALA A 71 -4.13 0.15 -21.43
N ALA A 72 -2.91 -0.33 -21.13
CA ALA A 72 -1.68 0.21 -21.71
C ALA A 72 -1.45 -0.23 -23.17
N ASP A 73 -1.90 -1.42 -23.55
CA ASP A 73 -1.74 -1.97 -24.90
C ASP A 73 -3.08 -2.27 -25.61
N HIS A 74 -3.49 -1.37 -26.51
CA HIS A 74 -4.68 -1.51 -27.34
C HIS A 74 -4.47 -2.42 -28.57
N SER A 75 -3.24 -2.92 -28.79
CA SER A 75 -2.93 -3.84 -29.90
C SER A 75 -3.32 -5.30 -29.60
N GLN A 76 -3.64 -5.62 -28.34
CA GLN A 76 -3.99 -6.97 -27.91
C GLN A 76 -5.31 -7.45 -28.55
N PRO A 77 -5.40 -8.73 -29.00
CA PRO A 77 -6.64 -9.28 -29.55
C PRO A 77 -7.84 -9.23 -28.59
N ALA A 78 -7.60 -9.37 -27.28
CA ALA A 78 -8.64 -9.29 -26.26
C ALA A 78 -9.23 -7.87 -26.15
N TRP A 79 -8.37 -6.84 -26.22
CA TRP A 79 -8.78 -5.44 -26.24
C TRP A 79 -9.61 -5.12 -27.49
N GLN A 80 -9.14 -5.55 -28.67
CA GLN A 80 -9.83 -5.33 -29.95
C GLN A 80 -11.21 -6.02 -30.00
N ALA A 81 -11.33 -7.21 -29.42
CA ALA A 81 -12.60 -7.91 -29.28
C ALA A 81 -13.57 -7.17 -28.32
N ALA A 82 -13.06 -6.60 -27.23
CA ALA A 82 -13.83 -5.79 -26.29
C ALA A 82 -14.31 -4.48 -26.94
N ASP A 83 -13.44 -3.75 -27.64
CA ASP A 83 -13.78 -2.52 -28.38
C ASP A 83 -14.85 -2.78 -29.44
N THR A 84 -14.69 -3.84 -30.24
CA THR A 84 -15.65 -4.24 -31.29
C THR A 84 -17.04 -4.48 -30.70
N ARG A 85 -17.14 -5.25 -29.59
CA ARG A 85 -18.41 -5.52 -28.91
C ARG A 85 -19.00 -4.27 -28.24
N TYR A 86 -18.17 -3.46 -27.60
CA TYR A 86 -18.57 -2.18 -27.01
C TYR A 86 -19.22 -1.26 -28.06
N ASN A 87 -18.56 -1.07 -29.20
CA ASN A 87 -19.04 -0.20 -30.27
C ASN A 87 -20.34 -0.74 -30.91
N ALA A 88 -20.45 -2.05 -31.10
CA ALA A 88 -21.68 -2.69 -31.57
C ALA A 88 -22.85 -2.51 -30.59
N LEU A 89 -22.61 -2.69 -29.28
CA LEU A 89 -23.62 -2.50 -28.23
C LEU A 89 -24.08 -1.03 -28.14
N VAL A 90 -23.17 -0.06 -28.22
CA VAL A 90 -23.51 1.36 -28.23
C VAL A 90 -24.33 1.73 -29.48
N ALA A 91 -24.00 1.19 -30.65
CA ALA A 91 -24.79 1.38 -31.87
C ALA A 91 -26.20 0.79 -31.72
N HIS A 92 -26.32 -0.43 -31.19
CA HIS A 92 -27.61 -1.09 -30.93
C HIS A 92 -28.49 -0.27 -29.96
N LEU A 93 -27.93 0.17 -28.84
CA LEU A 93 -28.65 0.99 -27.85
C LEU A 93 -29.07 2.36 -28.40
N ASN A 94 -28.25 3.00 -29.23
CA ASN A 94 -28.64 4.26 -29.89
C ASN A 94 -29.78 4.06 -30.90
N ASN A 95 -29.78 2.94 -31.65
CA ASN A 95 -30.87 2.58 -32.56
C ASN A 95 -32.18 2.29 -31.81
N LEU A 96 -32.11 1.64 -30.64
CA LEU A 96 -33.27 1.45 -29.75
C LEU A 96 -33.74 2.77 -29.10
N ALA A 97 -32.83 3.71 -28.81
CA ALA A 97 -33.19 5.01 -28.26
C ALA A 97 -33.90 5.91 -29.29
N ASN A 98 -33.46 5.88 -30.55
CA ASN A 98 -33.92 6.78 -31.62
C ASN A 98 -34.20 6.01 -32.94
N PRO A 99 -35.21 5.13 -33.00
CA PRO A 99 -35.54 4.39 -34.21
C PRO A 99 -36.13 5.32 -35.28
N ALA A 100 -35.32 5.66 -36.29
CA ALA A 100 -35.72 6.52 -37.41
C ALA A 100 -35.18 5.96 -38.74
N GLY A 101 -36.07 5.45 -39.60
CA GLY A 101 -35.65 4.75 -40.83
C GLY A 101 -36.76 4.35 -41.81
N ALA A 102 -37.98 4.89 -41.69
CA ALA A 102 -39.00 4.77 -42.73
C ALA A 102 -38.86 5.96 -43.71
N THR A 103 -38.64 5.67 -44.99
CA THR A 103 -38.55 6.66 -46.07
C THR A 103 -39.93 7.26 -46.39
N THR A 104 -40.03 8.51 -46.87
CA THR A 104 -39.93 8.82 -48.32
C THR A 104 -39.28 10.18 -48.66
N THR A 105 -38.26 10.09 -49.52
CA THR A 105 -37.90 10.97 -50.66
C THR A 105 -38.50 12.38 -50.85
N ALA A 106 -37.58 13.30 -51.20
CA ALA A 106 -37.68 14.43 -52.16
C ALA A 106 -37.99 15.87 -51.66
N SER A 107 -37.37 16.83 -52.36
CA SER A 107 -37.41 18.31 -52.22
C SER A 107 -36.53 18.93 -53.34
N PRO A 108 -36.60 20.24 -53.67
CA PRO A 108 -37.56 21.31 -53.34
C PRO A 108 -38.27 21.82 -54.64
N PRO A 109 -38.86 23.05 -54.83
CA PRO A 109 -38.20 24.38 -54.67
C PRO A 109 -39.07 25.61 -54.18
N GLN A 110 -38.49 26.42 -53.29
CA GLN A 110 -38.31 27.90 -53.37
C GLN A 110 -39.48 28.90 -53.70
N LYS A 111 -39.80 29.78 -52.71
CA LYS A 111 -40.27 31.20 -52.74
C LYS A 111 -41.54 31.64 -53.52
N THR A 112 -42.47 32.34 -52.83
CA THR A 112 -42.84 33.78 -53.05
C THR A 112 -43.72 34.35 -51.91
N ALA A 113 -44.36 35.52 -52.05
CA ALA A 113 -44.73 36.46 -50.97
C ALA A 113 -46.27 36.77 -50.83
N PRO A 114 -46.75 37.49 -49.78
CA PRO A 114 -48.19 37.68 -49.45
C PRO A 114 -48.79 39.02 -49.98
N PRO A 115 -50.11 39.28 -49.82
CA PRO A 115 -50.62 40.11 -48.70
C PRO A 115 -52.06 39.78 -48.17
N ALA A 116 -52.61 40.65 -47.31
CA ALA A 116 -53.93 40.58 -46.60
C ALA A 116 -55.04 41.41 -47.34
N PRO A 117 -56.18 41.90 -46.77
CA PRO A 117 -56.83 41.74 -45.44
C PRO A 117 -58.41 41.64 -45.42
N ALA A 118 -59.02 41.75 -44.21
CA ALA A 118 -60.29 42.47 -43.88
C ALA A 118 -61.60 41.74 -43.43
N THR A 119 -62.21 42.39 -42.43
CA THR A 119 -63.45 42.29 -41.61
C THR A 119 -64.76 42.80 -42.30
N PRO A 120 -65.97 42.98 -41.66
CA PRO A 120 -66.56 42.57 -40.34
C PRO A 120 -68.08 42.13 -40.35
N SER A 121 -68.70 42.00 -39.14
CA SER A 121 -70.15 42.29 -38.81
C SER A 121 -71.29 41.30 -39.21
N SER A 122 -72.51 41.26 -38.62
CA SER A 122 -73.04 41.64 -37.27
C SER A 122 -74.52 41.19 -37.01
N MET A 123 -74.83 40.88 -35.73
CA MET A 123 -76.10 41.05 -34.96
C MET A 123 -77.36 40.09 -35.03
N PRO A 124 -78.18 40.02 -33.92
CA PRO A 124 -79.35 39.14 -33.70
C PRO A 124 -80.70 39.93 -33.61
N PRO A 125 -81.87 39.35 -33.17
CA PRO A 125 -82.24 39.03 -31.75
C PRO A 125 -82.80 37.57 -31.63
N ALA A 126 -83.78 37.08 -30.84
CA ALA A 126 -84.82 37.57 -29.88
C ALA A 126 -85.38 36.35 -29.06
N GLU A 127 -86.30 36.41 -28.06
CA GLU A 127 -86.53 37.31 -26.90
C GLU A 127 -87.68 36.77 -25.99
N THR A 128 -87.55 36.78 -24.64
CA THR A 128 -88.59 36.52 -23.58
C THR A 128 -89.31 35.13 -23.54
N THR A 129 -89.99 34.65 -22.48
CA THR A 129 -90.58 35.29 -21.25
C THR A 129 -90.50 34.38 -19.99
N ALA A 130 -90.94 34.88 -18.82
CA ALA A 130 -90.87 34.29 -17.46
C ALA A 130 -91.98 33.21 -17.17
N THR A 131 -92.21 32.62 -15.97
CA THR A 131 -92.17 33.18 -14.60
C THR A 131 -92.21 32.14 -13.45
N GLY A 132 -91.53 32.43 -12.32
CA GLY A 132 -92.02 32.10 -10.95
C GLY A 132 -91.31 30.99 -10.14
N THR A 133 -91.19 31.05 -8.81
CA THR A 133 -91.49 32.13 -7.83
C THR A 133 -90.73 31.91 -6.50
N THR A 134 -90.08 32.96 -5.96
CA THR A 134 -89.60 33.19 -4.56
C THR A 134 -89.07 32.06 -3.66
N THR A 135 -87.84 32.23 -3.15
CA THR A 135 -87.61 32.61 -1.73
C THR A 135 -86.38 33.51 -1.61
N GLY A 136 -86.25 34.30 -0.53
CA GLY A 136 -85.28 35.40 -0.43
C GLY A 136 -83.91 35.06 0.16
N SER A 137 -82.86 35.51 -0.51
CA SER A 137 -81.55 35.89 0.04
C SER A 137 -80.89 36.85 -0.96
N ALA A 138 -79.97 37.70 -0.52
CA ALA A 138 -79.20 38.54 -1.45
C ALA A 138 -78.41 37.64 -2.42
N PRO A 139 -78.40 37.92 -3.73
CA PRO A 139 -77.70 37.07 -4.69
C PRO A 139 -76.19 37.17 -4.42
N ALA A 140 -75.60 36.07 -3.97
CA ALA A 140 -74.14 35.89 -4.06
C ALA A 140 -73.74 36.12 -5.52
N GLN A 141 -72.74 36.95 -5.75
CA GLN A 141 -72.28 37.26 -7.11
C GLN A 141 -71.89 35.95 -7.80
N GLN A 142 -72.52 35.62 -8.93
CA GLN A 142 -72.19 34.39 -9.64
C GLN A 142 -70.96 34.61 -10.51
N MET A 143 -69.91 33.81 -10.29
CA MET A 143 -68.69 33.86 -11.09
C MET A 143 -68.98 33.63 -12.58
N ILE A 144 -68.55 34.56 -13.43
CA ILE A 144 -68.60 34.34 -14.88
C ILE A 144 -67.64 33.23 -15.28
N SER A 145 -67.89 32.57 -16.42
CA SER A 145 -67.11 31.41 -16.90
C SER A 145 -65.59 31.67 -16.92
N HIS A 146 -65.16 32.87 -17.31
CA HIS A 146 -63.76 33.29 -17.29
C HIS A 146 -63.15 33.30 -15.87
N GLN A 147 -63.86 33.80 -14.86
CA GLN A 147 -63.41 33.75 -13.46
C GLN A 147 -63.31 32.30 -12.97
N ARG A 148 -64.29 31.45 -13.31
CA ARG A 148 -64.26 30.01 -12.96
C ARG A 148 -63.08 29.28 -13.60
N VAL A 149 -62.69 29.62 -14.83
CA VAL A 149 -61.46 29.08 -15.45
C VAL A 149 -60.20 29.56 -14.72
N GLN A 150 -60.14 30.82 -14.28
CA GLN A 150 -58.99 31.34 -13.52
C GLN A 150 -58.85 30.69 -12.14
N VAL A 151 -59.94 30.50 -11.39
CA VAL A 151 -59.93 29.82 -10.08
C VAL A 151 -59.53 28.34 -10.23
N ASN A 152 -60.08 27.62 -11.22
CA ASN A 152 -59.69 26.23 -11.49
C ASN A 152 -58.26 26.10 -12.06
N LYS A 153 -57.67 27.17 -12.61
CA LYS A 153 -56.24 27.23 -12.89
C LYS A 153 -55.44 27.45 -11.61
N LEU A 154 -55.85 28.39 -10.75
CA LEU A 154 -55.18 28.68 -9.47
C LEU A 154 -55.08 27.42 -8.59
N ASP A 155 -56.18 26.68 -8.42
CA ASP A 155 -56.20 25.40 -7.70
C ASP A 155 -55.19 24.38 -8.25
N ARG A 156 -55.09 24.29 -9.59
CA ARG A 156 -54.15 23.40 -10.29
C ARG A 156 -52.70 23.84 -10.16
N ASP A 157 -52.43 25.13 -10.30
CA ASP A 157 -51.09 25.70 -10.17
C ASP A 157 -50.61 25.55 -8.70
N ILE A 158 -51.49 25.73 -7.71
CA ILE A 158 -51.19 25.45 -6.29
C ILE A 158 -50.91 23.96 -6.10
N LYS A 159 -51.81 23.05 -6.51
CA LYS A 159 -51.60 21.60 -6.38
C LYS A 159 -50.32 21.11 -7.05
N SER A 160 -49.95 21.70 -8.19
CA SER A 160 -48.67 21.44 -8.84
C SER A 160 -47.50 21.92 -7.98
N ALA A 161 -47.57 23.12 -7.39
CA ALA A 161 -46.55 23.63 -6.49
C ALA A 161 -46.44 22.77 -5.21
N THR A 162 -47.55 22.39 -4.60
CA THR A 162 -47.62 21.48 -3.44
C THR A 162 -47.00 20.12 -3.73
N ALA A 163 -47.18 19.58 -4.95
CA ALA A 163 -46.53 18.34 -5.38
C ALA A 163 -45.01 18.48 -5.64
N THR A 164 -44.48 19.70 -5.65
CA THR A 164 -43.04 20.04 -5.76
C THR A 164 -42.44 20.67 -4.50
N VAL A 165 -43.26 20.93 -3.46
CA VAL A 165 -42.75 21.13 -2.10
C VAL A 165 -42.29 19.77 -1.61
N ASP A 166 -41.10 19.74 -1.02
CA ASP A 166 -40.25 18.56 -1.18
C ASP A 166 -40.76 17.31 -0.45
N LYS A 167 -40.51 16.16 -1.07
CA LYS A 167 -40.73 14.84 -0.49
C LYS A 167 -39.51 14.35 0.28
N ASP A 168 -38.34 14.95 0.00
CA ASP A 168 -37.06 14.62 0.63
C ASP A 168 -36.89 15.32 2.01
N GLY A 169 -37.98 15.86 2.57
CA GLY A 169 -38.09 16.25 3.98
C GLY A 169 -37.80 17.73 4.28
N PRO A 170 -37.38 18.06 5.51
CA PRO A 170 -37.12 19.45 5.94
C PRO A 170 -35.86 20.07 5.32
N LYS A 171 -34.89 19.26 4.91
CA LYS A 171 -33.55 19.69 4.45
C LYS A 171 -33.54 20.81 3.39
N PRO A 172 -34.41 20.83 2.36
CA PRO A 172 -34.49 21.94 1.41
C PRO A 172 -34.95 23.28 2.02
N PHE A 173 -35.71 23.27 3.11
CA PHE A 173 -36.12 24.49 3.83
C PHE A 173 -34.99 25.14 4.63
N GLN A 174 -33.81 24.51 4.70
CA GLN A 174 -32.59 25.12 5.22
C GLN A 174 -31.90 26.03 4.17
N ASP A 175 -32.27 25.94 2.88
CA ASP A 175 -31.73 26.79 1.81
C ASP A 175 -32.52 28.12 1.69
N PRO A 176 -31.88 29.29 1.87
CA PRO A 176 -32.51 30.60 1.68
C PRO A 176 -33.11 30.80 0.28
N GLN A 177 -32.50 30.26 -0.79
CA GLN A 177 -33.00 30.40 -2.16
C GLN A 177 -34.25 29.54 -2.40
N TYR A 178 -34.28 28.32 -1.86
CA TYR A 178 -35.46 27.47 -1.88
C TYR A 178 -36.61 28.13 -1.12
N VAL A 179 -36.36 28.60 0.10
CA VAL A 179 -37.34 29.31 0.93
C VAL A 179 -37.88 30.55 0.20
N GLN A 180 -37.02 31.41 -0.35
CA GLN A 180 -37.44 32.60 -1.09
C GLN A 180 -38.28 32.26 -2.33
N LYS A 181 -37.90 31.23 -3.09
CA LYS A 181 -38.67 30.74 -4.26
C LYS A 181 -40.08 30.29 -3.86
N ILE A 182 -40.20 29.58 -2.74
CA ILE A 182 -41.47 29.04 -2.24
C ILE A 182 -42.35 30.14 -1.61
N ASP A 183 -41.78 31.08 -0.87
CA ASP A 183 -42.50 32.25 -0.34
C ASP A 183 -43.00 33.19 -1.45
N ASN A 184 -42.22 33.37 -2.52
CA ASN A 184 -42.64 34.10 -3.71
C ASN A 184 -43.83 33.41 -4.42
N ALA A 185 -43.81 32.07 -4.50
CA ALA A 185 -44.93 31.31 -5.05
C ALA A 185 -46.18 31.44 -4.17
N LEU A 186 -46.04 31.30 -2.85
CA LEU A 186 -47.12 31.47 -1.89
C LEU A 186 -47.75 32.86 -1.96
N THR A 187 -46.92 33.91 -2.02
CA THR A 187 -47.37 35.30 -2.16
C THR A 187 -48.17 35.48 -3.46
N ARG A 188 -47.65 35.00 -4.59
CA ARG A 188 -48.36 35.01 -5.88
C ARG A 188 -49.72 34.30 -5.82
N PHE A 189 -49.82 33.19 -5.08
CA PHE A 189 -51.07 32.47 -4.91
C PHE A 189 -52.07 33.22 -4.01
N ARG A 190 -51.61 33.82 -2.90
CA ARG A 190 -52.41 34.72 -2.05
C ARG A 190 -52.97 35.91 -2.84
N ASP A 191 -52.11 36.62 -3.58
CA ASP A 191 -52.49 37.78 -4.41
C ASP A 191 -53.45 37.43 -5.55
N THR A 192 -53.41 36.17 -6.02
CA THR A 192 -54.33 35.66 -7.04
C THR A 192 -55.65 35.22 -6.41
N TYR A 193 -55.62 34.55 -5.25
CA TYR A 193 -56.81 34.15 -4.51
C TYR A 193 -57.62 35.36 -3.99
N ALA A 194 -56.94 36.41 -3.52
CA ALA A 194 -57.56 37.63 -2.99
C ALA A 194 -58.60 38.24 -3.96
N LYS A 195 -58.36 38.13 -5.26
CA LYS A 195 -59.21 38.64 -6.36
C LYS A 195 -60.54 37.90 -6.52
N PHE A 196 -60.74 36.78 -5.82
CA PHE A 196 -61.96 35.97 -5.86
C PHE A 196 -62.66 35.90 -4.51
N THR A 197 -62.25 36.71 -3.52
CA THR A 197 -62.81 36.68 -2.17
C THR A 197 -64.26 37.18 -2.08
N GLU A 198 -64.76 37.91 -3.08
CA GLU A 198 -66.18 38.25 -3.26
C GLU A 198 -67.06 37.02 -3.58
N PHE A 199 -66.45 35.90 -4.01
CA PHE A 199 -67.13 34.66 -4.42
C PHE A 199 -67.03 33.54 -3.36
N LYS A 200 -66.80 33.91 -2.10
CA LYS A 200 -66.65 32.96 -0.98
C LYS A 200 -67.89 32.07 -0.81
N GLY A 201 -67.70 30.75 -0.78
CA GLY A 201 -68.80 29.77 -0.80
C GLY A 201 -69.13 29.21 -2.19
N ASP A 202 -68.44 29.64 -3.25
CA ASP A 202 -68.44 28.88 -4.51
C ASP A 202 -67.55 27.62 -4.39
N PRO A 203 -68.04 26.42 -4.80
CA PRO A 203 -67.29 25.18 -4.66
C PRO A 203 -65.91 25.14 -5.33
N ASP A 204 -65.62 25.98 -6.33
CA ASP A 204 -64.28 26.05 -6.93
C ASP A 204 -63.34 27.00 -6.16
N VAL A 205 -63.88 28.06 -5.55
CA VAL A 205 -63.14 28.99 -4.70
C VAL A 205 -62.74 28.30 -3.40
N ASP A 206 -63.65 27.54 -2.79
CA ASP A 206 -63.39 26.80 -1.56
C ASP A 206 -62.37 25.66 -1.76
N LYS A 207 -62.31 25.04 -2.95
CA LYS A 207 -61.22 24.12 -3.34
C LYS A 207 -59.89 24.85 -3.42
N ALA A 208 -59.82 25.99 -4.12
CA ALA A 208 -58.60 26.78 -4.24
C ALA A 208 -58.09 27.27 -2.87
N ALA A 209 -59.01 27.66 -1.98
CA ALA A 209 -58.71 28.03 -0.59
C ALA A 209 -58.12 26.85 0.20
N SER A 210 -58.72 25.65 0.07
CA SER A 210 -58.26 24.43 0.73
C SER A 210 -56.86 24.01 0.23
N SER A 211 -56.62 24.10 -1.07
CA SER A 211 -55.31 23.87 -1.68
C SER A 211 -54.27 24.89 -1.20
N LEU A 212 -54.64 26.17 -1.09
CA LEU A 212 -53.76 27.23 -0.58
C LEU A 212 -53.39 27.01 0.89
N ALA A 213 -54.36 26.72 1.76
CA ALA A 213 -54.12 26.41 3.16
C ALA A 213 -53.25 25.15 3.34
N THR A 214 -53.40 24.15 2.47
CA THR A 214 -52.52 22.96 2.46
C THR A 214 -51.07 23.34 2.12
N PHE A 215 -50.87 24.18 1.10
CA PHE A 215 -49.55 24.69 0.70
C PHE A 215 -48.91 25.53 1.83
N GLU A 216 -49.67 26.43 2.44
CA GLU A 216 -49.25 27.24 3.59
C GLU A 216 -48.79 26.39 4.78
N ASN A 217 -49.58 25.38 5.16
CA ASN A 217 -49.26 24.49 6.27
C ASN A 217 -48.00 23.66 6.00
N MET A 218 -47.80 23.16 4.78
CA MET A 218 -46.56 22.44 4.40
C MET A 218 -45.32 23.35 4.46
N ILE A 219 -45.45 24.61 4.05
CA ILE A 219 -44.34 25.59 4.12
C ILE A 219 -44.01 25.95 5.57
N ALA A 220 -45.04 26.18 6.41
CA ALA A 220 -44.85 26.47 7.82
C ALA A 220 -44.20 25.29 8.57
N PHE A 221 -44.68 24.06 8.32
CA PHE A 221 -44.11 22.83 8.89
C PHE A 221 -42.66 22.60 8.45
N GLY A 222 -42.37 22.73 7.15
CA GLY A 222 -41.01 22.57 6.62
C GLY A 222 -40.02 23.55 7.24
N LYS A 223 -40.41 24.82 7.39
CA LYS A 223 -39.60 25.86 8.05
C LYS A 223 -39.38 25.59 9.54
N ASP A 224 -40.43 25.25 10.28
CA ASP A 224 -40.36 24.95 11.72
C ASP A 224 -39.48 23.72 11.99
N LEU A 225 -39.62 22.65 11.19
CA LEU A 225 -38.80 21.45 11.32
C LEU A 225 -37.34 21.72 10.94
N ALA A 226 -37.08 22.42 9.81
CA ALA A 226 -35.72 22.79 9.41
C ALA A 226 -35.02 23.68 10.44
N ALA A 227 -35.74 24.63 11.05
CA ALA A 227 -35.19 25.46 12.13
C ALA A 227 -34.83 24.64 13.38
N LYS A 228 -35.67 23.66 13.75
CA LYS A 228 -35.39 22.72 14.86
C LYS A 228 -34.20 21.82 14.56
N GLU A 229 -34.04 21.35 13.32
CA GLU A 229 -32.88 20.57 12.92
C GLU A 229 -31.59 21.36 12.97
N LEU A 230 -31.55 22.54 12.34
CA LEU A 230 -30.39 23.45 12.41
C LEU A 230 -30.02 23.79 13.86
N ALA A 231 -31.01 24.10 14.71
CA ALA A 231 -30.76 24.37 16.13
C ALA A 231 -30.19 23.16 16.88
N SER A 232 -30.52 21.92 16.49
CA SER A 232 -29.96 20.70 17.07
C SER A 232 -28.58 20.31 16.51
N LEU A 233 -28.28 20.69 15.27
CA LEU A 233 -26.99 20.43 14.61
C LEU A 233 -25.92 21.46 15.02
N GLY A 234 -26.33 22.68 15.38
CA GLY A 234 -25.42 23.79 15.67
C GLY A 234 -24.72 24.30 14.41
N ASP A 235 -23.54 24.89 14.59
CA ASP A 235 -22.71 25.33 13.45
C ASP A 235 -22.05 24.13 12.76
N VAL A 236 -22.71 23.65 11.70
CA VAL A 236 -22.22 22.54 10.86
C VAL A 236 -20.89 22.88 10.17
N GLN A 237 -20.68 24.15 9.80
CA GLN A 237 -19.46 24.57 9.09
C GLN A 237 -18.26 24.60 10.05
N ALA A 238 -18.45 25.11 11.26
CA ALA A 238 -17.44 25.01 12.32
C ALA A 238 -17.17 23.55 12.72
N ARG A 239 -18.21 22.71 12.88
CA ARG A 239 -18.06 21.27 13.16
C ARG A 239 -17.25 20.55 12.07
N LEU A 240 -17.53 20.80 10.78
CA LEU A 240 -16.79 20.19 9.68
C LEU A 240 -15.35 20.69 9.60
N ASN A 241 -15.11 21.97 9.88
CA ASN A 241 -13.77 22.55 9.98
C ASN A 241 -12.94 21.94 11.12
N GLU A 242 -13.54 21.75 12.30
CA GLU A 242 -12.89 21.03 13.39
C GLU A 242 -12.64 19.56 13.01
N THR A 243 -13.61 18.90 12.38
CA THR A 243 -13.49 17.50 11.94
C THR A 243 -12.35 17.32 10.96
N GLU A 244 -12.19 18.19 9.95
CA GLU A 244 -11.07 18.11 9.01
C GLU A 244 -9.73 18.47 9.70
N GLY A 245 -9.72 19.44 10.61
CA GLY A 245 -8.54 19.77 11.42
C GLY A 245 -8.05 18.61 12.29
N GLN A 246 -8.97 17.88 12.92
CA GLN A 246 -8.67 16.66 13.68
C GLN A 246 -8.27 15.50 12.77
N MET A 247 -8.96 15.32 11.64
CA MET A 247 -8.66 14.29 10.63
C MET A 247 -7.21 14.39 10.13
N ARG A 248 -6.72 15.61 9.84
CA ARG A 248 -5.34 15.86 9.39
C ARG A 248 -4.26 15.47 10.43
N GLN A 249 -4.62 15.17 11.68
CA GLN A 249 -3.71 14.68 12.73
C GLN A 249 -3.69 13.14 12.88
N VAL A 250 -4.56 12.42 12.17
CA VAL A 250 -4.74 10.96 12.34
C VAL A 250 -4.37 10.21 11.07
N GLY A 251 -3.33 9.40 11.14
CA GLY A 251 -2.90 8.51 10.06
C GLY A 251 -2.37 7.17 10.58
N ALA A 252 -2.01 6.26 9.68
CA ALA A 252 -1.34 5.02 10.05
C ALA A 252 0.12 5.31 10.47
N PRO A 253 0.53 5.03 11.73
CA PRO A 253 1.92 5.19 12.16
C PRO A 253 2.80 4.15 11.47
N GLN A 254 3.96 4.59 10.94
CA GLN A 254 4.90 3.72 10.24
C GLN A 254 5.31 2.52 11.10
N ALA A 255 5.25 1.32 10.51
CA ALA A 255 5.68 0.09 11.18
C ALA A 255 7.18 0.13 11.50
N PRO A 256 7.60 -0.35 12.70
CA PRO A 256 9.01 -0.41 13.06
C PRO A 256 9.76 -1.40 12.18
N MET A 257 11.02 -1.09 11.88
CA MET A 257 11.91 -1.94 11.09
C MET A 257 12.90 -2.68 11.99
N GLN A 258 13.42 -3.81 11.54
CA GLN A 258 14.42 -4.59 12.28
C GLN A 258 15.84 -4.05 12.07
N PRO A 259 16.75 -4.17 13.06
CA PRO A 259 16.53 -4.72 14.40
C PRO A 259 15.66 -3.80 15.27
N PHE A 260 14.77 -4.39 16.07
CA PHE A 260 13.88 -3.62 16.94
C PHE A 260 14.60 -3.10 18.18
N GLU A 261 14.19 -1.94 18.66
CA GLU A 261 14.53 -1.45 20.01
C GLU A 261 13.57 -2.01 21.06
N LYS A 262 14.01 -2.08 22.32
CA LYS A 262 13.20 -2.62 23.42
C LYS A 262 11.97 -1.75 23.71
N GLY A 263 10.78 -2.33 23.67
CA GLY A 263 9.49 -1.65 23.84
C GLY A 263 9.00 -0.93 22.58
N GLN A 264 9.71 -1.02 21.45
CA GLN A 264 9.35 -0.34 20.21
C GLN A 264 8.04 -0.90 19.63
N LEU A 265 7.80 -2.20 19.75
CA LEU A 265 6.57 -2.82 19.26
C LEU A 265 5.36 -2.42 20.12
N GLU A 266 5.54 -2.32 21.43
CA GLU A 266 4.51 -1.83 22.34
C GLU A 266 4.14 -0.36 22.03
N ALA A 267 5.13 0.51 21.85
CA ALA A 267 4.91 1.92 21.53
C ALA A 267 4.14 2.10 20.21
N TRP A 268 4.50 1.34 19.17
CA TRP A 268 3.80 1.36 17.88
C TRP A 268 2.38 0.80 17.99
N LEU A 269 2.16 -0.33 18.67
CA LEU A 269 0.80 -0.88 18.90
C LEU A 269 -0.11 0.10 19.66
N ARG A 270 0.44 0.80 20.68
CA ARG A 270 -0.28 1.86 21.40
C ARG A 270 -0.66 3.02 20.48
N SER A 271 0.23 3.41 19.55
CA SER A 271 -0.04 4.46 18.55
C SER A 271 -1.11 4.04 17.54
N LEU A 272 -1.05 2.81 16.99
CA LEU A 272 -2.10 2.25 16.12
C LEU A 272 -3.47 2.29 16.80
N ALA A 273 -3.55 1.81 18.05
CA ALA A 273 -4.80 1.77 18.80
C ALA A 273 -5.36 3.17 19.10
N ALA A 274 -4.49 4.13 19.42
CA ALA A 274 -4.87 5.53 19.64
C ALA A 274 -5.42 6.17 18.36
N ASN A 275 -4.69 6.05 17.24
CA ASN A 275 -5.06 6.64 15.96
C ASN A 275 -6.35 6.01 15.40
N ARG A 276 -6.51 4.68 15.50
CA ARG A 276 -7.75 3.98 15.13
C ARG A 276 -8.96 4.46 15.93
N LYS A 277 -8.78 4.65 17.25
CA LYS A 277 -9.83 5.18 18.13
C LYS A 277 -10.17 6.64 17.78
N ALA A 278 -9.17 7.47 17.47
CA ALA A 278 -9.37 8.84 17.03
C ALA A 278 -10.15 8.90 15.71
N ALA A 279 -9.74 8.14 14.69
CA ALA A 279 -10.44 8.09 13.40
C ALA A 279 -11.93 7.69 13.56
N ILE A 280 -12.23 6.70 14.40
CA ILE A 280 -13.62 6.27 14.69
C ILE A 280 -14.41 7.36 15.43
N ALA A 281 -13.79 8.12 16.33
CA ALA A 281 -14.44 9.22 17.05
C ALA A 281 -14.74 10.40 16.13
N ILE A 282 -13.77 10.80 15.29
CA ILE A 282 -13.91 11.85 14.25
C ILE A 282 -14.98 11.45 13.21
N TYR A 283 -15.18 10.15 12.97
CA TYR A 283 -16.22 9.64 12.08
C TYR A 283 -17.66 9.75 12.65
N GLN A 284 -17.85 9.61 13.98
CA GLN A 284 -19.20 9.56 14.58
C GLN A 284 -20.18 10.67 14.16
N PRO A 285 -19.81 11.97 14.10
CA PRO A 285 -20.76 13.03 13.74
C PRO A 285 -21.10 13.11 12.24
N LEU A 286 -20.32 12.48 11.36
CA LEU A 286 -20.45 12.68 9.91
C LEU A 286 -21.77 12.14 9.31
N PRO A 287 -22.26 10.93 9.68
CA PRO A 287 -23.56 10.44 9.20
C PRO A 287 -24.73 11.37 9.56
N GLU A 288 -24.74 11.93 10.78
CA GLU A 288 -25.78 12.88 11.22
C GLU A 288 -25.78 14.14 10.34
N ILE A 289 -24.60 14.74 10.14
CA ILE A 289 -24.43 15.92 9.29
C ILE A 289 -24.85 15.60 7.85
N ARG A 290 -24.41 14.46 7.32
CA ARG A 290 -24.72 14.01 5.95
C ARG A 290 -26.21 13.86 5.71
N GLU A 291 -26.93 13.27 6.66
CA GLU A 291 -28.38 13.08 6.58
C GLU A 291 -29.11 14.43 6.73
N ARG A 292 -28.85 15.16 7.81
CA ARG A 292 -29.72 16.24 8.30
C ARG A 292 -29.35 17.64 7.83
N ALA A 293 -28.09 17.94 7.54
CA ALA A 293 -27.66 19.29 7.15
C ALA A 293 -27.78 19.55 5.64
N TYR A 294 -28.26 20.73 5.24
CA TYR A 294 -28.13 21.21 3.86
C TYR A 294 -26.69 21.69 3.59
N LEU A 295 -26.05 21.05 2.61
CA LEU A 295 -24.70 21.35 2.17
C LEU A 295 -24.71 21.47 0.63
N PRO A 296 -24.82 22.69 0.07
CA PRO A 296 -24.90 22.90 -1.37
C PRO A 296 -23.54 22.67 -2.03
N ASN A 297 -23.50 22.04 -3.21
CA ASN A 297 -22.28 21.92 -4.01
C ASN A 297 -21.76 23.32 -4.39
N ASN A 298 -20.60 23.70 -3.85
CA ASN A 298 -20.06 25.05 -4.01
C ASN A 298 -18.94 25.09 -5.07
N PRO A 299 -18.90 26.11 -5.96
CA PRO A 299 -17.79 26.28 -6.89
C PRO A 299 -16.57 26.90 -6.18
N GLY A 300 -15.70 26.04 -5.63
CA GLY A 300 -14.44 26.44 -4.97
C GLY A 300 -13.85 25.29 -4.14
N THR A 301 -12.90 25.60 -3.26
CA THR A 301 -12.48 24.69 -2.17
C THR A 301 -12.53 25.41 -0.83
N VAL A 302 -12.63 24.66 0.27
CA VAL A 302 -12.58 25.22 1.64
C VAL A 302 -11.29 26.02 1.87
N GLU A 303 -10.17 25.56 1.30
CA GLU A 303 -8.87 26.22 1.38
C GLU A 303 -8.83 27.58 0.63
N GLN A 304 -9.80 27.84 -0.25
CA GLN A 304 -10.05 29.13 -0.90
C GLN A 304 -11.11 29.97 -0.17
N GLY A 305 -11.62 29.52 0.97
CA GLY A 305 -12.67 30.18 1.75
C GLY A 305 -14.11 29.83 1.34
N ALA A 306 -14.32 28.79 0.53
CA ALA A 306 -15.66 28.29 0.24
C ALA A 306 -16.26 27.56 1.47
N PRO A 307 -17.59 27.53 1.65
CA PRO A 307 -18.22 26.69 2.67
C PRO A 307 -18.12 25.22 2.29
N TYR A 308 -17.99 24.34 3.29
CA TYR A 308 -18.01 22.89 3.15
C TYR A 308 -19.29 22.43 2.43
N ASP A 309 -19.15 21.53 1.46
CA ASP A 309 -20.23 20.87 0.73
C ASP A 309 -20.34 19.36 1.03
N MET A 310 -21.25 18.67 0.32
CA MET A 310 -21.46 17.22 0.47
C MET A 310 -20.25 16.38 -0.02
N GLN A 311 -19.47 16.89 -0.98
CA GLN A 311 -18.27 16.25 -1.50
C GLN A 311 -17.10 16.37 -0.51
N ASP A 312 -17.03 17.45 0.27
CA ASP A 312 -16.12 17.56 1.40
C ASP A 312 -16.45 16.51 2.48
N VAL A 313 -17.74 16.33 2.83
CA VAL A 313 -18.16 15.24 3.74
C VAL A 313 -17.80 13.87 3.17
N ASP A 314 -18.06 13.61 1.89
CA ASP A 314 -17.63 12.39 1.21
C ASP A 314 -16.10 12.20 1.22
N ARG A 315 -15.29 13.28 1.15
CA ARG A 315 -13.83 13.21 1.27
C ARG A 315 -13.41 12.80 2.67
N ILE A 316 -13.94 13.44 3.70
CA ILE A 316 -13.60 13.18 5.11
C ILE A 316 -14.02 11.76 5.51
N GLU A 317 -15.24 11.33 5.14
CA GLU A 317 -15.71 9.96 5.40
C GLU A 317 -14.81 8.89 4.74
N ARG A 318 -14.37 9.12 3.50
CA ARG A 318 -13.43 8.22 2.82
C ARG A 318 -12.08 8.18 3.52
N TYR A 319 -11.45 9.34 3.77
CA TYR A 319 -10.14 9.40 4.41
C TYR A 319 -10.11 8.67 5.76
N LEU A 320 -11.15 8.81 6.60
CA LEU A 320 -11.22 8.14 7.89
C LEU A 320 -11.38 6.61 7.76
N ARG A 321 -12.19 6.15 6.79
CA ARG A 321 -12.37 4.72 6.47
C ARG A 321 -11.09 4.12 5.88
N ASP A 322 -10.43 4.83 4.99
CA ASP A 322 -9.15 4.45 4.39
C ASP A 322 -8.04 4.39 5.46
N THR A 323 -7.99 5.36 6.38
CA THR A 323 -7.04 5.38 7.51
C THR A 323 -7.22 4.19 8.44
N VAL A 324 -8.46 3.85 8.83
CA VAL A 324 -8.73 2.64 9.63
C VAL A 324 -8.35 1.37 8.87
N SER A 325 -8.62 1.33 7.56
CA SER A 325 -8.27 0.18 6.70
C SER A 325 -6.75 0.02 6.55
N GLN A 326 -6.00 1.12 6.44
CA GLN A 326 -4.54 1.12 6.40
C GLN A 326 -3.93 0.68 7.74
N ILE A 327 -4.50 1.10 8.88
CA ILE A 327 -4.10 0.65 10.22
C ILE A 327 -4.30 -0.87 10.36
N ASP A 328 -5.48 -1.37 9.99
CA ASP A 328 -5.80 -2.81 10.09
C ASP A 328 -4.98 -3.66 9.12
N ALA A 329 -4.70 -3.15 7.90
CA ALA A 329 -3.83 -3.80 6.93
C ALA A 329 -2.36 -3.82 7.37
N SER A 330 -1.83 -2.70 7.87
CA SER A 330 -0.45 -2.60 8.36
C SER A 330 -0.21 -3.50 9.57
N LEU A 331 -1.18 -3.59 10.49
CA LEU A 331 -1.12 -4.53 11.61
C LEU A 331 -1.09 -6.00 11.13
N LYS A 332 -1.90 -6.34 10.14
CA LYS A 332 -1.91 -7.69 9.54
C LYS A 332 -0.57 -8.00 8.87
N GLU A 333 -0.10 -7.13 7.97
CA GLU A 333 1.15 -7.33 7.25
C GLU A 333 2.33 -7.47 8.22
N PHE A 334 2.40 -6.60 9.24
CA PHE A 334 3.43 -6.70 10.27
C PHE A 334 3.35 -8.00 11.07
N THR A 335 2.15 -8.53 11.35
CA THR A 335 1.98 -9.85 12.00
C THR A 335 2.60 -10.97 11.17
N GLU A 336 2.39 -10.95 9.86
CA GLU A 336 2.94 -11.94 8.92
C GLU A 336 4.46 -11.78 8.76
N GLN A 337 4.97 -10.55 8.65
CA GLN A 337 6.41 -10.26 8.58
C GLN A 337 7.14 -10.67 9.87
N LEU A 338 6.61 -10.28 11.05
CA LEU A 338 7.17 -10.61 12.36
C LEU A 338 7.24 -12.12 12.60
N SER A 339 6.17 -12.84 12.25
CA SER A 339 6.12 -14.31 12.42
C SER A 339 7.11 -15.02 11.50
N ASN A 340 7.29 -14.52 10.26
CA ASN A 340 8.33 -15.03 9.36
C ASN A 340 9.75 -14.74 9.90
N ALA A 341 10.00 -13.54 10.40
CA ALA A 341 11.32 -13.18 10.96
C ALA A 341 11.66 -14.02 12.20
N VAL A 342 10.72 -14.21 13.14
CA VAL A 342 10.89 -15.09 14.30
C VAL A 342 11.25 -16.51 13.86
N ARG A 343 10.54 -17.08 12.87
CA ARG A 343 10.87 -18.41 12.33
C ARG A 343 12.29 -18.45 11.74
N THR A 344 12.59 -17.61 10.76
CA THR A 344 13.90 -17.59 10.08
C THR A 344 15.07 -17.39 11.05
N GLU A 345 14.92 -16.56 12.07
CA GLU A 345 15.96 -16.33 13.09
C GLU A 345 16.05 -17.43 14.15
N THR A 346 14.99 -18.22 14.37
CA THR A 346 15.00 -19.33 15.35
C THR A 346 15.28 -20.71 14.74
N ASP A 347 15.07 -20.90 13.43
CA ASP A 347 15.48 -22.11 12.70
C ASP A 347 16.99 -22.40 12.89
N SER A 348 17.80 -21.34 12.90
CA SER A 348 19.26 -21.42 13.09
C SER A 348 19.71 -21.72 14.52
N LEU A 349 18.81 -21.89 15.51
CA LEU A 349 19.21 -22.27 16.88
C LEU A 349 19.87 -23.66 16.93
N SER A 350 19.41 -24.55 16.05
CA SER A 350 19.94 -25.90 15.85
C SER A 350 21.44 -25.94 15.53
N PHE A 351 21.97 -24.89 14.91
CA PHE A 351 23.40 -24.78 14.59
C PHE A 351 24.24 -24.62 15.86
N TYR A 352 23.89 -23.69 16.75
CA TYR A 352 24.61 -23.50 18.02
C TYR A 352 24.42 -24.69 18.98
N GLU A 353 23.26 -25.34 18.94
CA GLU A 353 22.97 -26.59 19.67
C GLU A 353 23.86 -27.76 19.23
N SER A 354 24.41 -27.73 18.01
CA SER A 354 25.28 -28.80 17.46
C SER A 354 26.77 -28.65 17.79
N PHE A 355 27.18 -27.59 18.49
CA PHE A 355 28.61 -27.35 18.76
C PHE A 355 29.17 -28.29 19.85
N ASP A 356 30.02 -29.23 19.45
CA ASP A 356 30.83 -30.03 20.38
C ASP A 356 32.12 -29.28 20.79
N PRO A 357 32.34 -28.95 22.07
CA PRO A 357 33.57 -28.31 22.53
C PRO A 357 34.80 -29.24 22.55
N ALA A 358 34.61 -30.55 22.38
CA ALA A 358 35.67 -31.56 22.30
C ALA A 358 36.15 -31.84 20.87
N ASP A 359 35.39 -31.42 19.84
CA ASP A 359 35.85 -31.45 18.44
C ASP A 359 36.86 -30.30 18.20
N PRO A 360 38.10 -30.59 17.76
CA PRO A 360 39.10 -29.54 17.51
C PRO A 360 38.70 -28.51 16.44
N GLU A 361 37.91 -28.88 15.44
CA GLU A 361 37.48 -27.94 14.40
C GLU A 361 36.44 -26.96 14.94
N THR A 362 35.40 -27.47 15.61
CA THR A 362 34.38 -26.68 16.31
C THR A 362 34.98 -25.82 17.42
N GLN A 363 35.93 -26.36 18.20
CA GLN A 363 36.68 -25.64 19.22
C GLN A 363 37.35 -24.37 18.65
N ALA A 364 38.09 -24.51 17.55
CA ALA A 364 38.78 -23.39 16.90
C ALA A 364 37.81 -22.42 16.18
N GLN A 365 36.78 -22.93 15.49
CA GLN A 365 35.91 -22.12 14.63
C GLN A 365 34.68 -21.50 15.33
N GLN A 366 34.22 -22.08 16.43
CA GLN A 366 32.94 -21.69 17.07
C GLN A 366 33.11 -21.19 18.50
N PHE A 367 34.19 -21.55 19.22
CA PHE A 367 34.39 -21.16 20.61
C PHE A 367 35.60 -20.24 20.83
N LEU A 368 36.75 -20.57 20.25
CA LEU A 368 38.05 -19.98 20.62
C LEU A 368 38.70 -19.12 19.53
N GLY A 369 38.07 -18.99 18.36
CA GLY A 369 38.54 -18.07 17.31
C GLY A 369 38.42 -16.61 17.75
N ALA A 370 39.38 -15.77 17.34
CA ALA A 370 39.44 -14.36 17.73
C ALA A 370 38.12 -13.62 17.47
N GLY A 371 37.52 -13.04 18.52
CA GLY A 371 36.23 -12.34 18.47
C GLY A 371 35.00 -13.21 18.23
N ARG A 372 35.14 -14.52 17.99
CA ARG A 372 34.02 -15.41 17.62
C ARG A 372 32.99 -15.56 18.73
N ALA A 373 33.43 -15.61 19.98
CA ALA A 373 32.54 -15.71 21.13
C ALA A 373 31.60 -14.50 21.22
N ASP A 374 32.11 -13.29 20.97
CA ASP A 374 31.33 -12.05 21.05
C ASP A 374 30.39 -11.86 19.85
N ASP A 375 30.80 -12.30 18.66
CA ASP A 375 29.91 -12.42 17.49
C ASP A 375 28.73 -13.37 17.77
N ILE A 376 28.98 -14.56 18.34
CA ILE A 376 27.91 -15.51 18.68
C ILE A 376 27.02 -14.98 19.81
N ARG A 377 27.58 -14.36 20.85
CA ARG A 377 26.82 -13.67 21.91
C ARG A 377 25.91 -12.59 21.32
N GLN A 378 26.41 -11.77 20.40
CA GLN A 378 25.63 -10.72 19.73
C GLN A 378 24.50 -11.32 18.86
N GLN A 379 24.77 -12.40 18.12
CA GLN A 379 23.75 -13.10 17.33
C GLN A 379 22.64 -13.70 18.22
N LEU A 380 23.00 -14.34 19.33
CA LEU A 380 22.03 -14.91 20.27
C LEU A 380 21.24 -13.81 21.02
N ALA A 381 21.88 -12.72 21.41
CA ALA A 381 21.21 -11.55 22.01
C ALA A 381 20.23 -10.87 21.03
N LYS A 382 20.59 -10.75 19.74
CA LYS A 382 19.68 -10.25 18.69
C LYS A 382 18.45 -11.14 18.56
N LYS A 383 18.62 -12.46 18.56
CA LYS A 383 17.52 -13.45 18.50
C LYS A 383 16.63 -13.36 19.75
N HIS A 384 17.23 -13.24 20.94
CA HIS A 384 16.51 -13.05 22.20
C HIS A 384 15.62 -11.79 22.17
N LEU A 385 16.18 -10.65 21.78
CA LEU A 385 15.44 -9.38 21.68
C LEU A 385 14.28 -9.46 20.67
N LEU A 386 14.51 -10.04 19.48
CA LEU A 386 13.46 -10.25 18.47
C LEU A 386 12.30 -11.09 19.02
N VAL A 387 12.60 -12.23 19.66
CA VAL A 387 11.57 -13.13 20.20
C VAL A 387 10.90 -12.53 21.45
N SER A 388 11.62 -11.76 22.26
CA SER A 388 11.07 -11.04 23.42
C SER A 388 10.06 -9.98 22.98
N GLU A 389 10.42 -9.09 22.04
CA GLU A 389 9.47 -8.11 21.48
C GLU A 389 8.29 -8.81 20.79
N ALA A 390 8.53 -9.93 20.10
CA ALA A 390 7.46 -10.73 19.50
C ALA A 390 6.51 -11.36 20.54
N ALA A 391 7.02 -11.77 21.70
CA ALA A 391 6.20 -12.28 22.80
C ALA A 391 5.35 -11.16 23.43
N GLU A 392 5.90 -9.96 23.63
CA GLU A 392 5.13 -8.79 24.08
C GLU A 392 4.05 -8.41 23.07
N TYR A 393 4.37 -8.41 21.76
CA TYR A 393 3.41 -8.20 20.67
C TYR A 393 2.21 -9.17 20.76
N SER A 394 2.49 -10.48 20.87
CA SER A 394 1.42 -11.49 20.99
C SER A 394 0.64 -11.36 22.30
N ARG A 395 1.27 -10.91 23.40
CA ARG A 395 0.61 -10.67 24.69
C ARG A 395 -0.36 -9.48 24.62
N LEU A 396 0.07 -8.37 24.02
CA LEU A 396 -0.73 -7.15 23.87
C LEU A 396 -1.97 -7.38 22.99
N LEU A 397 -1.84 -8.18 21.93
CA LEU A 397 -2.95 -8.52 21.02
C LEU A 397 -3.74 -9.78 21.43
N LYS A 398 -3.27 -10.53 22.44
CA LYS A 398 -3.81 -11.84 22.85
C LYS A 398 -3.81 -12.87 21.71
N HIS A 399 -2.73 -12.89 20.93
CA HIS A 399 -2.49 -13.83 19.84
C HIS A 399 -2.17 -15.23 20.41
N ASP A 400 -2.73 -16.27 19.81
CA ASP A 400 -2.47 -17.69 20.13
C ASP A 400 -0.97 -18.09 20.10
N THR A 401 -0.16 -17.42 19.28
CA THR A 401 1.30 -17.59 19.20
C THR A 401 2.09 -17.16 20.45
N LEU A 402 1.43 -16.66 21.51
CA LEU A 402 2.13 -16.22 22.73
C LEU A 402 2.94 -17.35 23.38
N ASP A 403 2.35 -18.52 23.60
CA ASP A 403 2.99 -19.63 24.32
C ASP A 403 4.15 -20.22 23.51
N GLU A 404 4.01 -20.28 22.18
CA GLU A 404 5.09 -20.65 21.25
C GLU A 404 6.28 -19.68 21.36
N ARG A 405 6.02 -18.36 21.35
CA ARG A 405 7.08 -17.34 21.45
C ARG A 405 7.77 -17.35 22.82
N LEU A 406 7.04 -17.65 23.90
CA LEU A 406 7.63 -17.85 25.23
C LEU A 406 8.50 -19.11 25.29
N ALA A 407 8.08 -20.22 24.67
CA ALA A 407 8.89 -21.43 24.55
C ALA A 407 10.17 -21.20 23.71
N LEU A 408 10.07 -20.46 22.61
CA LEU A 408 11.23 -20.06 21.79
C LEU A 408 12.19 -19.15 22.57
N LEU A 409 11.68 -18.21 23.38
CA LEU A 409 12.52 -17.35 24.22
C LEU A 409 13.34 -18.19 25.23
N SER A 410 12.67 -19.11 25.92
CA SER A 410 13.35 -20.04 26.85
C SER A 410 14.34 -20.96 26.13
N ARG A 411 14.07 -21.38 24.89
CA ARG A 411 15.05 -22.11 24.07
C ARG A 411 16.30 -21.26 23.80
N ILE A 412 16.15 -19.99 23.41
CA ILE A 412 17.29 -19.09 23.17
C ILE A 412 18.14 -18.89 24.43
N GLU A 413 17.50 -18.75 25.59
CA GLU A 413 18.20 -18.63 26.89
C GLU A 413 18.98 -19.91 27.23
N ASN A 414 18.38 -21.08 27.03
CA ASN A 414 19.05 -22.38 27.23
C ASN A 414 20.22 -22.59 26.24
N VAL A 415 20.06 -22.21 24.97
CA VAL A 415 21.13 -22.26 23.95
C VAL A 415 22.27 -21.31 24.31
N SER A 416 21.97 -20.10 24.77
CA SER A 416 22.97 -19.11 25.20
C SER A 416 23.76 -19.59 26.41
N LYS A 417 23.09 -20.20 27.40
CA LYS A 417 23.74 -20.83 28.56
C LYS A 417 24.60 -22.02 28.15
N GLY A 418 24.08 -22.89 27.28
CA GLY A 418 24.80 -24.04 26.74
C GLY A 418 26.04 -23.65 25.95
N TYR A 419 25.98 -22.55 25.19
CA TYR A 419 27.13 -22.00 24.48
C TYR A 419 28.27 -21.59 25.42
N GLU A 420 27.98 -20.83 26.50
CA GLU A 420 29.02 -20.44 27.47
C GLU A 420 29.55 -21.66 28.25
N GLU A 421 28.70 -22.61 28.65
CA GLU A 421 29.14 -23.86 29.29
C GLU A 421 30.05 -24.68 28.37
N SER A 422 29.79 -24.71 27.06
CA SER A 422 30.65 -25.37 26.09
C SER A 422 31.92 -24.56 25.79
N ARG A 423 31.87 -23.21 25.76
CA ARG A 423 33.06 -22.37 25.62
C ARG A 423 34.04 -22.58 26.79
N LEU A 424 33.53 -22.72 28.02
CA LEU A 424 34.36 -23.04 29.18
C LEU A 424 35.03 -24.42 29.02
N LYS A 425 34.29 -25.45 28.59
CA LYS A 425 34.87 -26.78 28.29
C LYS A 425 35.91 -26.73 27.17
N ALA A 426 35.66 -25.92 26.13
CA ALA A 426 36.62 -25.69 25.04
C ALA A 426 37.93 -25.07 25.58
N LEU A 427 37.83 -24.09 26.48
CA LEU A 427 38.99 -23.51 27.19
C LEU A 427 39.68 -24.52 28.12
N GLU A 428 38.95 -25.44 28.76
CA GLU A 428 39.55 -26.52 29.57
C GLU A 428 40.28 -27.57 28.72
N LEU A 429 39.85 -27.78 27.46
CA LEU A 429 40.36 -28.81 26.55
C LEU A 429 41.46 -28.33 25.59
N VAL A 430 41.52 -27.05 25.23
CA VAL A 430 42.53 -26.52 24.30
C VAL A 430 43.96 -26.67 24.85
N ARG A 431 44.88 -27.18 24.04
CA ARG A 431 46.30 -27.40 24.37
C ARG A 431 47.20 -26.85 23.28
N MET A 432 48.47 -26.63 23.61
CA MET A 432 49.50 -26.43 22.60
C MET A 432 49.62 -27.70 21.73
N PRO A 433 49.84 -27.57 20.40
CA PRO A 433 50.05 -28.73 19.53
C PRO A 433 51.24 -29.57 19.98
N LYS A 434 51.10 -30.90 19.97
CA LYS A 434 52.18 -31.80 20.37
C LYS A 434 53.43 -31.54 19.54
N ALA A 435 54.56 -31.36 20.22
CA ALA A 435 55.86 -31.20 19.56
C ALA A 435 56.23 -32.47 18.77
N VAL A 436 56.55 -32.29 17.49
CA VAL A 436 57.00 -33.34 16.57
C VAL A 436 58.51 -33.56 16.67
N THR A 437 59.27 -32.55 17.13
CA THR A 437 60.70 -32.65 17.40
C THR A 437 61.14 -31.74 18.54
N THR A 438 62.19 -32.17 19.24
CA THR A 438 62.88 -31.46 20.33
C THR A 438 64.29 -31.00 19.92
N ASP A 439 64.61 -30.95 18.62
CA ASP A 439 65.89 -30.42 18.13
C ASP A 439 66.05 -28.94 18.47
N THR A 440 66.92 -28.67 19.45
CA THR A 440 67.23 -27.32 19.94
C THR A 440 67.72 -26.41 18.82
N LYS A 441 68.44 -26.91 17.81
CA LYS A 441 68.89 -26.07 16.69
C LYS A 441 67.73 -25.58 15.83
N LEU A 442 66.69 -26.40 15.68
CA LEU A 442 65.49 -26.05 14.93
C LEU A 442 64.59 -25.11 15.75
N GLN A 443 64.57 -25.26 17.08
CA GLN A 443 63.92 -24.33 18.01
C GLN A 443 64.61 -22.96 18.04
N ASP A 444 65.95 -22.91 18.19
CA ASP A 444 66.77 -21.69 18.09
C ASP A 444 66.55 -20.98 16.75
N THR A 445 66.53 -21.75 15.66
CA THR A 445 66.25 -21.26 14.31
C THR A 445 64.87 -20.63 14.22
N ALA A 446 63.84 -21.30 14.76
CA ALA A 446 62.48 -20.77 14.77
C ALA A 446 62.37 -19.49 15.60
N MET A 447 62.83 -19.51 16.85
CA MET A 447 62.80 -18.37 17.76
C MET A 447 63.50 -17.16 17.16
N LYS A 448 64.72 -17.33 16.64
CA LYS A 448 65.49 -16.26 15.98
C LYS A 448 64.83 -15.74 14.70
N THR A 449 64.14 -16.60 13.95
CA THR A 449 63.41 -16.17 12.74
C THR A 449 62.19 -15.35 13.12
N LEU A 450 61.39 -15.83 14.08
CA LEU A 450 60.19 -15.16 14.59
C LEU A 450 60.53 -13.77 15.19
N GLN A 451 61.52 -13.72 16.08
CA GLN A 451 62.00 -12.48 16.71
C GLN A 451 62.68 -11.47 15.74
N SER A 452 62.84 -11.82 14.46
CA SER A 452 63.32 -10.87 13.44
C SER A 452 62.22 -10.05 12.77
N TYR A 453 60.96 -10.27 13.16
CA TYR A 453 59.79 -9.52 12.70
C TYR A 453 59.13 -8.78 13.87
N ASP A 454 58.72 -7.54 13.61
CA ASP A 454 58.11 -6.60 14.55
C ASP A 454 56.65 -6.92 14.91
N TYR A 455 55.94 -7.62 14.03
CA TYR A 455 54.55 -8.07 14.24
C TYR A 455 54.40 -9.41 15.00
N VAL A 456 55.50 -9.97 15.52
CA VAL A 456 55.46 -11.16 16.39
C VAL A 456 55.51 -10.73 17.85
N GLY A 457 54.62 -11.29 18.67
CA GLY A 457 54.46 -10.92 20.07
C GLY A 457 55.46 -11.61 21.01
N GLU A 458 55.19 -11.50 22.31
CA GLU A 458 55.99 -12.19 23.32
C GLU A 458 55.67 -13.70 23.32
N ILE A 459 56.57 -14.51 22.76
CA ILE A 459 56.41 -15.96 22.69
C ILE A 459 56.58 -16.58 24.09
N LYS A 460 55.48 -17.01 24.70
CA LYS A 460 55.47 -17.70 26.00
C LYS A 460 56.01 -19.13 25.89
N ARG A 461 55.51 -19.88 24.89
CA ARG A 461 55.96 -21.24 24.55
C ARG A 461 56.03 -21.40 23.03
N LEU A 462 57.02 -22.14 22.55
CA LEU A 462 57.23 -22.49 21.14
C LEU A 462 57.31 -24.02 21.01
N VAL A 463 56.52 -24.59 20.09
CA VAL A 463 56.58 -26.01 19.73
C VAL A 463 56.70 -26.17 18.23
N ILE A 464 57.51 -27.12 17.77
CA ILE A 464 57.63 -27.46 16.35
C ILE A 464 56.58 -28.53 16.04
N ASN A 465 55.51 -28.15 15.34
CA ASN A 465 54.32 -28.99 15.18
C ASN A 465 54.25 -29.73 13.83
N THR A 466 55.29 -29.62 12.98
CA THR A 466 55.51 -30.51 11.82
C THR A 466 56.97 -30.91 11.72
N GLU A 467 57.25 -32.03 11.04
CA GLU A 467 58.62 -32.34 10.63
C GLU A 467 59.19 -31.27 9.68
N LYS A 468 60.52 -31.18 9.61
CA LYS A 468 61.23 -30.39 8.60
C LYS A 468 61.23 -31.18 7.29
N THR A 469 60.58 -30.65 6.27
CA THR A 469 60.49 -31.28 4.94
C THR A 469 61.23 -30.47 3.89
N HIS A 470 61.90 -31.15 2.96
CA HIS A 470 62.48 -30.54 1.77
C HIS A 470 61.45 -30.54 0.62
N ARG A 471 61.39 -29.44 -0.13
CA ARG A 471 60.42 -29.20 -1.20
C ARG A 471 61.10 -28.69 -2.46
N LYS A 472 60.56 -29.10 -3.60
CA LYS A 472 60.91 -28.58 -4.94
C LYS A 472 59.64 -28.24 -5.70
N MET A 473 59.65 -27.13 -6.43
CA MET A 473 58.53 -26.69 -7.26
C MET A 473 59.05 -26.00 -8.52
N GLU A 474 58.51 -26.38 -9.66
CA GLU A 474 58.74 -25.73 -10.94
C GLU A 474 57.55 -24.82 -11.25
N THR A 475 57.82 -23.58 -11.66
CA THR A 475 56.79 -22.63 -12.12
C THR A 475 57.28 -21.95 -13.39
N SER A 476 56.42 -21.89 -14.41
CA SER A 476 56.69 -21.12 -15.63
C SER A 476 55.84 -19.85 -15.66
N GLU A 477 56.46 -18.74 -16.02
CA GLU A 477 55.81 -17.49 -16.41
C GLU A 477 55.97 -17.33 -17.92
N ALA A 478 54.89 -17.00 -18.63
CA ALA A 478 54.88 -16.89 -20.10
C ALA A 478 54.52 -15.46 -20.52
N GLU A 479 55.50 -14.75 -21.05
CA GLU A 479 55.34 -13.42 -21.65
C GLU A 479 55.07 -13.59 -23.14
N PHE A 480 54.08 -12.88 -23.69
CA PHE A 480 53.60 -13.06 -25.06
C PHE A 480 53.89 -11.85 -25.94
N ASP A 481 55.09 -11.84 -26.52
CA ASP A 481 55.63 -10.75 -27.35
C ASP A 481 54.86 -10.52 -28.67
N LYS A 482 54.17 -11.55 -29.20
CA LYS A 482 53.42 -11.48 -30.45
C LYS A 482 52.09 -12.24 -30.38
N ILE A 483 51.03 -11.57 -30.83
CA ILE A 483 49.72 -12.15 -31.13
C ILE A 483 49.51 -12.11 -32.64
N ASP A 484 49.27 -13.27 -33.25
CA ASP A 484 48.97 -13.41 -34.68
C ASP A 484 47.57 -14.02 -34.86
N VAL A 485 46.72 -13.43 -35.69
CA VAL A 485 45.31 -13.83 -35.86
C VAL A 485 45.08 -14.19 -37.32
N GLY A 486 45.15 -15.50 -37.62
CA GLY A 486 44.95 -16.00 -38.98
C GLY A 486 43.51 -15.81 -39.45
N ALA A 487 43.32 -15.60 -40.76
CA ALA A 487 42.03 -15.29 -41.38
C ALA A 487 40.89 -16.32 -41.16
N GLY A 488 41.22 -17.52 -40.66
CA GLY A 488 40.25 -18.53 -40.19
C GLY A 488 39.89 -18.44 -38.70
N GLY A 489 40.18 -17.33 -38.02
CA GLY A 489 39.90 -17.12 -36.58
C GLY A 489 40.88 -17.79 -35.61
N LYS A 490 41.94 -18.44 -36.11
CA LYS A 490 42.97 -19.06 -35.26
C LYS A 490 43.94 -18.01 -34.73
N VAL A 491 43.87 -17.72 -33.43
CA VAL A 491 44.88 -16.95 -32.70
C VAL A 491 46.09 -17.86 -32.44
N THR A 492 47.29 -17.32 -32.66
CA THR A 492 48.58 -17.93 -32.30
C THR A 492 49.35 -16.93 -31.44
N LEU A 493 49.73 -17.34 -30.23
CA LEU A 493 50.54 -16.55 -29.31
C LEU A 493 51.99 -17.05 -29.39
N SER A 494 52.94 -16.12 -29.41
CA SER A 494 54.37 -16.41 -29.39
C SER A 494 55.09 -15.45 -28.45
N GLY A 495 56.07 -15.95 -27.71
CA GLY A 495 56.89 -15.14 -26.79
C GLY A 495 57.78 -16.02 -25.90
N THR A 496 58.21 -15.45 -24.78
CA THR A 496 59.22 -16.04 -23.89
C THR A 496 58.60 -16.74 -22.67
N GLN A 497 58.86 -18.04 -22.51
CA GLN A 497 58.53 -18.79 -21.29
C GLN A 497 59.76 -18.85 -20.37
N THR A 498 59.69 -18.19 -19.20
CA THR A 498 60.72 -18.26 -18.16
C THR A 498 60.31 -19.27 -17.09
N THR A 499 61.12 -20.31 -16.92
CA THR A 499 60.90 -21.32 -15.87
C THR A 499 61.80 -21.06 -14.65
N TYR A 500 61.18 -21.01 -13.47
CA TYR A 500 61.85 -20.90 -12.18
C TYR A 500 61.77 -22.22 -11.42
N TYR A 501 62.93 -22.66 -10.91
CA TYR A 501 63.05 -23.83 -10.05
C TYR A 501 63.24 -23.39 -8.60
N TYR A 502 62.20 -23.56 -7.79
CA TYR A 502 62.22 -23.29 -6.36
C TYR A 502 62.64 -24.55 -5.61
N GLU A 503 63.62 -24.40 -4.73
CA GLU A 503 64.01 -25.44 -3.76
C GLU A 503 64.06 -24.80 -2.38
N TRP A 504 63.40 -25.42 -1.40
CA TRP A 504 63.37 -24.91 -0.03
C TRP A 504 63.15 -26.00 1.00
N ASP A 505 63.60 -25.74 2.23
CA ASP A 505 63.19 -26.48 3.41
C ASP A 505 62.01 -25.75 4.09
N GLU A 506 61.01 -26.47 4.57
CA GLU A 506 59.89 -25.92 5.35
C GLU A 506 59.55 -26.73 6.60
N PHE A 507 59.11 -26.02 7.64
CA PHE A 507 58.45 -26.58 8.82
C PHE A 507 57.47 -25.56 9.41
N GLN A 508 56.53 -26.02 10.23
CA GLN A 508 55.64 -25.15 11.00
C GLN A 508 56.01 -25.18 12.49
N VAL A 509 55.81 -24.04 13.13
CA VAL A 509 55.81 -23.89 14.59
C VAL A 509 54.48 -23.35 15.06
N ALA A 510 54.05 -23.79 16.24
CA ALA A 510 52.98 -23.17 17.00
C ALA A 510 53.57 -22.40 18.17
N THR A 511 53.14 -21.16 18.37
CA THR A 511 53.58 -20.28 19.45
C THR A 511 52.39 -19.78 20.26
N ALA A 512 52.50 -19.78 21.59
CA ALA A 512 51.54 -19.12 22.45
C ALA A 512 51.99 -17.67 22.70
N GLU A 513 51.18 -16.70 22.31
CA GLU A 513 51.52 -15.28 22.36
C GLU A 513 50.33 -14.46 22.93
N PRO A 514 50.57 -13.42 23.74
CA PRO A 514 49.52 -12.55 24.26
C PRO A 514 49.05 -11.52 23.22
N ILE A 515 47.76 -11.25 23.22
CA ILE A 515 47.10 -10.13 22.54
C ILE A 515 46.16 -9.51 23.58
N GLU A 516 46.50 -8.29 24.02
CA GLU A 516 45.86 -7.65 25.17
C GLU A 516 45.91 -8.61 26.39
N ASP A 517 44.78 -8.83 27.09
CA ASP A 517 44.72 -9.74 28.25
C ASP A 517 44.59 -11.24 27.87
N THR A 518 44.46 -11.56 26.58
CA THR A 518 44.15 -12.92 26.08
C THR A 518 45.37 -13.56 25.42
N HIS A 519 45.55 -14.88 25.52
CA HIS A 519 46.63 -15.59 24.81
C HIS A 519 46.07 -16.43 23.66
N TYR A 520 46.79 -16.48 22.53
CA TYR A 520 46.39 -17.21 21.32
C TYR A 520 47.50 -18.11 20.79
N ILE A 521 47.13 -19.22 20.14
CA ILE A 521 48.04 -20.12 19.44
C ILE A 521 48.24 -19.60 18.00
N PHE A 522 49.46 -19.16 17.67
CA PHE A 522 49.84 -18.77 16.31
C PHE A 522 50.56 -19.90 15.57
N TYR A 523 50.03 -20.30 14.43
CA TYR A 523 50.62 -21.30 13.53
C TYR A 523 51.44 -20.60 12.45
N THR A 524 52.77 -20.71 12.53
CA THR A 524 53.71 -19.99 11.65
C THR A 524 54.53 -20.96 10.80
N THR A 525 54.42 -20.88 9.48
CA THR A 525 55.18 -21.72 8.54
C THR A 525 56.47 -21.02 8.11
N LEU A 526 57.60 -21.59 8.50
CA LEU A 526 58.94 -21.08 8.20
C LEU A 526 59.51 -21.75 6.96
N LYS A 527 60.21 -20.99 6.12
CA LYS A 527 60.88 -21.49 4.88
C LYS A 527 62.30 -20.99 4.73
N TYR A 528 63.18 -21.84 4.23
CA TYR A 528 64.56 -21.53 3.84
C TYR A 528 64.78 -21.88 2.38
N TYR A 529 64.87 -20.89 1.50
CA TYR A 529 65.06 -21.11 0.07
C TYR A 529 66.53 -21.31 -0.29
N THR A 530 66.85 -22.41 -0.95
CA THR A 530 68.15 -22.68 -1.58
C THR A 530 68.16 -22.30 -3.06
N SER A 531 66.99 -22.34 -3.73
CA SER A 531 66.79 -21.87 -5.11
C SER A 531 65.43 -21.18 -5.28
N GLY A 532 65.33 -20.27 -6.25
CA GLY A 532 64.11 -19.54 -6.59
C GLY A 532 64.36 -18.43 -7.62
N ALA A 533 63.35 -17.61 -7.87
CA ALA A 533 63.46 -16.44 -8.76
C ALA A 533 64.31 -15.31 -8.14
N ALA A 534 64.67 -14.30 -8.94
CA ALA A 534 65.58 -13.23 -8.53
C ALA A 534 65.14 -12.37 -7.31
N LYS A 535 63.86 -12.41 -6.94
CA LYS A 535 63.30 -11.74 -5.74
C LYS A 535 63.15 -12.67 -4.53
N THR A 536 63.48 -13.95 -4.65
CA THR A 536 63.34 -14.93 -3.56
C THR A 536 64.40 -14.68 -2.47
N PRO A 537 64.02 -14.68 -1.17
CA PRO A 537 64.97 -14.52 -0.08
C PRO A 537 65.77 -15.81 0.15
N LEU A 538 66.81 -16.01 -0.65
CA LEU A 538 67.71 -17.17 -0.57
C LEU A 538 68.57 -17.14 0.70
N ASN A 539 68.99 -18.33 1.15
CA ASN A 539 69.95 -18.56 2.23
C ASN A 539 69.61 -17.94 3.59
N ARG A 540 68.32 -17.71 3.87
CA ARG A 540 67.81 -17.33 5.19
C ARG A 540 66.44 -17.95 5.44
N TRP A 541 66.12 -18.16 6.72
CA TRP A 541 64.77 -18.49 7.13
C TRP A 541 63.87 -17.25 7.07
N ILE A 542 62.63 -17.44 6.64
CA ILE A 542 61.58 -16.41 6.62
C ILE A 542 60.27 -16.97 7.17
N ILE A 543 59.41 -16.08 7.68
CA ILE A 543 57.98 -16.37 7.80
C ILE A 543 57.38 -16.38 6.39
N SER A 544 56.70 -17.47 6.03
CA SER A 544 56.03 -17.63 4.72
C SER A 544 54.51 -17.63 4.81
N ASN A 545 53.97 -17.99 5.97
CA ASN A 545 52.56 -17.88 6.34
C ASN A 545 52.47 -17.82 7.88
N ARG A 546 51.46 -17.13 8.41
CA ARG A 546 51.17 -17.06 9.85
C ARG A 546 49.68 -16.90 10.06
N ILE A 547 49.10 -17.78 10.88
CA ILE A 547 47.66 -17.85 11.14
C ILE A 547 47.45 -17.79 12.66
N GLN A 548 46.58 -16.90 13.13
CA GLN A 548 46.07 -16.92 14.49
C GLN A 548 45.00 -18.01 14.61
N GLY A 549 45.19 -18.95 15.53
CA GLY A 549 44.24 -20.01 15.87
C GLY A 549 43.50 -19.71 17.17
N SER A 550 43.21 -20.76 17.94
CA SER A 550 42.46 -20.70 19.20
C SER A 550 43.10 -19.80 20.26
N GLU A 551 42.24 -19.12 21.02
CA GLU A 551 42.47 -18.69 22.40
C GLU A 551 42.95 -19.88 23.25
N ILE A 552 43.88 -19.65 24.18
CA ILE A 552 44.41 -20.65 25.11
C ILE A 552 44.62 -20.05 26.51
N PRO A 553 44.06 -20.64 27.58
CA PRO A 553 44.37 -20.19 28.94
C PRO A 553 45.86 -20.37 29.28
N LEU A 554 46.44 -19.42 30.02
CA LEU A 554 47.85 -19.48 30.46
C LEU A 554 48.19 -20.80 31.18
N ALA A 555 47.26 -21.35 31.97
CA ALA A 555 47.41 -22.63 32.64
C ALA A 555 47.56 -23.84 31.69
N ASN A 556 47.10 -23.73 30.44
CA ASN A 556 47.17 -24.78 29.44
C ASN A 556 48.38 -24.63 28.50
N ILE A 557 49.08 -23.48 28.52
CA ILE A 557 50.24 -23.24 27.65
C ILE A 557 51.35 -24.24 27.98
N GLU A 558 51.63 -24.50 29.26
CA GLU A 558 52.71 -25.40 29.73
C GLU A 558 52.27 -26.87 29.95
N LEU A 559 51.06 -27.26 29.51
CA LEU A 559 50.62 -28.65 29.52
C LEU A 559 51.02 -29.37 28.22
N ASP A 560 51.35 -30.66 28.33
CA ASP A 560 51.68 -31.57 27.22
C ASP A 560 50.47 -32.40 26.72
#